data_AF-A0A1X3JKZ8-F1
#
_entry.id   AF-A0A1X3JKZ8-F1
#
_cell.length_a   1.000
_cell.length_b   1.000
_cell.length_c   1.000
_cell.angle_alpha   90.00
_cell.angle_beta   90.00
_cell.angle_gamma   90.00
#
_symmetry.space_group_name_H-M   'P 1'
#
loop_
_entity.id
_entity.type
_entity.pdbx_description
1 polymer ?
#
loop_
_entity_poly.entity_id
_entity_poly.type
_entity_poly.pdbx_seq_one_letter_code
_entity_poly.pdbx_strand_id
1 'polypeptide(L)'
;MNISGEPEEYFRMSPEDWLSAEMQGEIVALVHSHPGGLPWLSEADRRLQVQSDLPWWLVCRGTIHKFRCVPHLTGRRFEHGVTDCYTLFRDAYHLAGIE
;
A
#
# COMPACT_ATOMS: atom_id res chain seq x y z
N MET A 1 -10.44 -9.75 -11.51
CA MET A 1 -10.52 -10.79 -10.45
C MET A 1 -9.12 -11.06 -9.89
N ASN A 2 -8.97 -11.68 -8.72
CA ASN A 2 -7.65 -12.12 -8.25
C ASN A 2 -7.15 -13.29 -9.12
N ILE A 3 -6.02 -13.10 -9.81
CA ILE A 3 -5.41 -14.12 -10.70
C ILE A 3 -4.17 -14.81 -10.09
N SER A 4 -3.98 -14.68 -8.77
CA SER A 4 -2.90 -15.38 -8.05
C SER A 4 -3.06 -16.91 -8.18
N GLY A 5 -1.94 -17.63 -8.25
CA GLY A 5 -1.94 -19.09 -8.14
C GLY A 5 -2.25 -19.61 -6.72
N GLU A 6 -2.16 -18.72 -5.72
CA GLU A 6 -2.51 -18.95 -4.32
C GLU A 6 -3.42 -17.79 -3.87
N PRO A 7 -4.69 -17.76 -4.29
CA PRO A 7 -5.58 -16.61 -4.13
C PRO A 7 -6.07 -16.37 -2.69
N GLU A 8 -5.97 -17.37 -1.82
CA GLU A 8 -6.27 -17.26 -0.39
C GLU A 8 -5.17 -16.51 0.38
N GLU A 9 -3.92 -16.56 -0.09
CA GLU A 9 -2.76 -15.98 0.58
C GLU A 9 -2.26 -14.69 -0.10
N TYR A 10 -2.32 -14.63 -1.43
CA TYR A 10 -1.82 -13.51 -2.21
C TYR A 10 -2.84 -13.01 -3.21
N PHE A 11 -2.68 -11.76 -3.64
CA PHE A 11 -3.40 -11.24 -4.78
C PHE A 11 -2.48 -10.88 -5.94
N ARG A 12 -3.00 -11.04 -7.15
CA ARG A 12 -2.39 -10.56 -8.38
C ARG A 12 -3.49 -9.98 -9.26
N MET A 13 -3.23 -8.80 -9.80
CA MET A 13 -4.12 -8.15 -10.78
C MET A 13 -3.74 -8.61 -12.19
N SER A 14 -4.74 -8.75 -13.06
CA SER A 14 -4.49 -8.93 -14.49
C SER A 14 -3.86 -7.65 -15.06
N PRO A 15 -2.79 -7.77 -15.89
CA PRO A 15 -2.25 -6.64 -16.61
C PRO A 15 -3.28 -5.95 -17.51
N GLU A 16 -4.21 -6.71 -18.09
CA GLU A 16 -5.29 -6.20 -18.93
C GLU A 16 -6.28 -5.37 -18.12
N ASP A 17 -6.64 -5.81 -16.91
CA ASP A 17 -7.48 -5.05 -15.98
C ASP A 17 -6.82 -3.71 -15.60
N TRP A 18 -5.50 -3.72 -15.34
CA TRP A 18 -4.72 -2.50 -15.05
C TRP A 18 -4.74 -1.53 -16.22
N LEU A 19 -4.39 -2.01 -17.42
CA LEU A 19 -4.38 -1.19 -18.64
C LEU A 19 -5.77 -0.60 -18.92
N SER A 20 -6.83 -1.38 -18.73
CA SER A 20 -8.20 -0.91 -18.92
C SER A 20 -8.56 0.22 -17.95
N ALA A 21 -8.07 0.17 -16.70
CA ALA A 21 -8.27 1.24 -15.73
C ALA A 21 -7.51 2.51 -16.12
N GLU A 22 -6.24 2.40 -16.53
CA GLU A 22 -5.45 3.54 -17.01
C GLU A 22 -6.08 4.21 -18.24
N MET A 23 -6.70 3.44 -19.13
CA MET A 23 -7.41 3.97 -20.29
C MET A 23 -8.67 4.77 -19.91
N GLN A 24 -9.24 4.55 -18.73
CA GLN A 24 -10.43 5.25 -18.24
C GLN A 24 -10.08 6.52 -17.45
N GLY A 25 -8.82 6.67 -17.01
CA GLY A 25 -8.35 7.84 -16.29
C GLY A 25 -7.12 7.57 -15.42
N GLU A 26 -6.76 8.55 -14.60
CA GLU A 26 -5.66 8.42 -13.66
C GLU A 26 -6.00 7.42 -12.55
N ILE A 27 -5.13 6.43 -12.34
CA ILE A 27 -5.22 5.54 -11.19
C ILE A 27 -4.73 6.31 -9.96
N VAL A 28 -5.64 6.58 -9.03
CA VAL A 28 -5.34 7.38 -7.82
C VAL A 28 -5.07 6.55 -6.57
N ALA A 29 -5.41 5.25 -6.58
CA ALA A 29 -5.17 4.32 -5.49
C ALA A 29 -5.34 2.86 -5.94
N LEU A 30 -4.70 1.95 -5.22
CA LEU A 30 -4.98 0.51 -5.29
C LEU A 30 -5.78 0.09 -4.05
N VAL A 31 -6.85 -0.69 -4.25
CA VAL A 31 -7.69 -1.18 -3.14
C VAL A 31 -7.63 -2.70 -3.09
N HIS A 32 -7.34 -3.25 -1.91
CA HIS A 32 -7.39 -4.70 -1.66
C HIS A 32 -7.97 -5.02 -0.28
N SER A 33 -8.18 -6.29 0.02
CA SER A 33 -8.76 -6.74 1.28
C SER A 33 -7.87 -7.75 2.00
N HIS A 34 -7.88 -7.74 3.33
CA HIS A 34 -7.37 -8.80 4.19
C HIS A 34 -8.54 -9.51 4.90
N PRO A 35 -9.16 -10.54 4.30
CA PRO A 35 -10.22 -11.32 4.95
C PRO A 35 -9.66 -12.03 6.19
N GLY A 36 -10.15 -11.72 7.38
CA GLY A 36 -9.67 -12.32 8.63
C GLY A 36 -8.26 -11.89 9.08
N GLY A 37 -7.54 -11.12 8.26
CA GLY A 37 -6.18 -10.67 8.53
C GLY A 37 -6.08 -9.45 9.45
N LEU A 38 -4.93 -8.78 9.34
CA LEU A 38 -4.56 -7.61 10.13
C LEU A 38 -4.86 -6.30 9.36
N PRO A 39 -5.22 -5.21 10.04
CA PRO A 39 -5.63 -3.95 9.42
C PRO A 39 -4.45 -3.07 8.95
N TRP A 40 -3.31 -3.67 8.62
CA TRP A 40 -2.13 -2.98 8.07
C TRP A 40 -1.53 -3.78 6.92
N LEU A 41 -0.74 -3.09 6.10
CA LEU A 41 -0.09 -3.66 4.91
C LEU A 41 0.92 -4.74 5.30
N SER A 42 0.86 -5.89 4.61
CA SER A 42 1.88 -6.94 4.71
C SER A 42 3.21 -6.50 4.07
N GLU A 43 4.27 -7.29 4.24
CA GLU A 43 5.53 -7.02 3.55
C GLU A 43 5.37 -7.02 2.02
N ALA A 44 4.59 -7.95 1.48
CA ALA A 44 4.31 -8.04 0.05
C ALA A 44 3.56 -6.78 -0.45
N ASP A 45 2.53 -6.35 0.29
CA ASP A 45 1.79 -5.12 -0.04
C ASP A 45 2.71 -3.90 -0.03
N ARG A 46 3.61 -3.81 0.95
CA ARG A 46 4.55 -2.69 1.06
C ARG A 46 5.53 -2.63 -0.10
N ARG A 47 6.02 -3.78 -0.57
CA ARG A 47 6.89 -3.84 -1.77
C ARG A 47 6.14 -3.37 -3.01
N LEU A 48 4.91 -3.85 -3.21
CA LEU A 48 4.07 -3.48 -4.35
C LEU A 48 3.59 -2.02 -4.27
N GLN A 49 3.37 -1.49 -3.07
CA GLN A 49 3.03 -0.09 -2.87
C GLN A 49 4.16 0.83 -3.31
N VAL A 50 5.40 0.54 -2.89
CA VAL A 50 6.58 1.30 -3.32
C VAL A 50 6.79 1.17 -4.84
N GLN A 51 6.55 0.00 -5.41
CA GLN A 51 6.69 -0.23 -6.85
C GLN A 51 5.64 0.54 -7.68
N SER A 52 4.39 0.58 -7.21
CA SER A 52 3.30 1.28 -7.91
C SER A 52 3.32 2.79 -7.67
N ASP A 53 3.97 3.26 -6.60
CA ASP A 53 3.96 4.64 -6.13
C ASP A 53 2.56 5.22 -5.91
N LEU A 54 1.62 4.38 -5.47
CA LEU A 54 0.23 4.74 -5.23
C LEU A 54 -0.14 4.68 -3.75
N PRO A 55 -1.16 5.45 -3.33
CA PRO A 55 -1.90 5.14 -2.11
C PRO A 55 -2.51 3.74 -2.17
N TRP A 56 -2.42 2.99 -1.08
CA TRP A 56 -3.04 1.67 -0.95
C TRP A 56 -4.12 1.71 0.12
N TRP A 57 -5.33 1.27 -0.24
CA TRP A 57 -6.46 1.22 0.67
C TRP A 57 -6.77 -0.23 0.99
N LEU A 58 -6.77 -0.55 2.29
CA LEU A 58 -6.99 -1.89 2.79
C LEU A 58 -8.39 -1.98 3.39
N VAL A 59 -9.20 -2.89 2.87
CA VAL A 59 -10.47 -3.28 3.47
C VAL A 59 -10.21 -4.42 4.45
N CYS A 60 -10.41 -4.16 5.74
CA CYS A 60 -10.25 -5.16 6.80
C CYS A 60 -11.40 -5.03 7.80
N ARG A 61 -12.08 -6.14 8.10
CA ARG A 61 -13.17 -6.19 9.12
C ARG A 61 -14.24 -5.09 8.93
N GLY A 62 -14.62 -4.84 7.67
CA GLY A 62 -15.63 -3.84 7.32
C GLY A 62 -15.16 -2.37 7.39
N THR A 63 -13.87 -2.13 7.65
CA THR A 63 -13.27 -0.78 7.73
C THR A 63 -12.28 -0.58 6.58
N ILE A 64 -12.19 0.65 6.07
CA ILE A 64 -11.21 1.05 5.05
C ILE A 64 -10.05 1.78 5.74
N HIS A 65 -8.85 1.22 5.64
CA HIS A 65 -7.61 1.81 6.14
C HIS A 65 -6.83 2.39 4.95
N LYS A 66 -6.48 3.68 5.01
CA LYS A 66 -5.83 4.37 3.89
C LYS A 66 -4.36 4.60 4.17
N PHE A 67 -3.49 4.02 3.36
CA PHE A 67 -2.05 4.17 3.47
C PHE A 67 -1.52 5.06 2.35
N ARG A 68 -0.98 6.23 2.69
CA ARG A 68 -0.15 7.00 1.76
C ARG A 68 1.05 6.15 1.30
N CYS A 69 1.53 6.36 0.07
CA CYS A 69 2.80 5.78 -0.34
C CYS A 69 3.91 6.38 0.54
N VAL A 70 4.72 5.51 1.13
CA VAL A 70 5.81 5.88 2.03
C VAL A 70 7.04 5.13 1.55
N PRO A 71 8.16 5.81 1.23
CA PRO A 71 9.40 5.14 0.86
C PRO A 71 9.90 4.19 1.95
N HIS A 72 10.87 3.33 1.66
CA HIS A 72 11.51 2.54 2.72
C HIS A 72 12.06 3.46 3.82
N LEU A 73 11.83 3.09 5.09
CA LEU A 73 12.23 3.90 6.25
C LEU A 73 13.76 3.98 6.37
N THR A 74 14.45 2.89 6.02
CA THR A 74 15.90 2.80 6.00
C THR A 74 16.48 3.34 4.69
N GLY A 75 17.72 3.83 4.72
CA GLY A 75 18.43 4.33 3.53
C GLY A 75 18.04 5.74 3.08
N ARG A 76 17.09 6.40 3.75
CA ARG A 76 16.75 7.80 3.48
C ARG A 76 17.88 8.72 3.89
N ARG A 77 18.21 9.69 3.03
CA ARG A 77 19.09 10.81 3.39
C ARG A 77 18.37 11.69 4.41
N PHE A 78 19.07 12.13 5.46
CA PHE A 78 18.51 13.10 6.40
C PHE A 78 18.37 14.48 5.75
N GLU A 79 17.16 15.04 5.81
CA GLU A 79 16.85 16.41 5.41
C GLU A 79 15.82 17.00 6.39
N HIS A 80 16.20 18.08 7.07
CA HIS A 80 15.37 18.68 8.12
C HIS A 80 14.03 19.17 7.56
N GLY A 81 12.92 18.71 8.14
CA GLY A 81 11.56 19.03 7.69
C GLY A 81 11.04 18.17 6.53
N VAL A 82 11.88 17.29 5.95
CA VAL A 82 11.52 16.44 4.78
C VAL A 82 11.66 14.96 5.11
N THR A 83 12.85 14.54 5.52
CA THR A 83 13.22 13.17 5.90
C THR A 83 14.08 13.19 7.16
N ASP A 84 13.58 13.85 8.20
CA ASP A 84 14.18 13.92 9.53
C ASP A 84 13.66 12.83 10.49
N CYS A 85 14.07 12.91 11.76
CA CYS A 85 13.64 11.96 12.78
C CYS A 85 12.12 12.00 13.02
N TYR A 86 11.48 13.17 12.98
CA TYR A 86 10.05 13.28 13.19
C TYR A 86 9.26 12.62 12.06
N THR A 87 9.60 12.94 10.81
CA THR A 87 8.99 12.32 9.63
C THR A 87 9.22 10.81 9.58
N LEU A 88 10.39 10.32 10.02
CA LEU A 88 10.66 8.89 10.16
C LEU A 88 9.69 8.21 11.15
N PHE A 89 9.51 8.77 12.34
CA PHE A 89 8.55 8.24 13.32
C PHE A 89 7.11 8.32 12.78
N ARG A 90 6.69 9.49 12.28
CA ARG A 90 5.35 9.69 11.70
C ARG A 90 5.05 8.68 10.60
N ASP A 91 6.03 8.38 9.75
CA ASP A 91 5.91 7.38 8.71
C ASP A 91 5.86 5.96 9.29
N ALA A 92 6.65 5.63 10.31
CA ALA A 92 6.60 4.33 10.98
C ALA A 92 5.23 4.06 11.64
N TYR A 93 4.68 5.03 12.39
CA TYR A 93 3.36 4.92 13.02
C TYR A 93 2.24 4.76 11.99
N HIS A 94 2.29 5.57 10.93
CA HIS A 94 1.36 5.45 9.80
C HIS A 94 1.38 4.05 9.17
N LEU A 95 2.58 3.47 8.96
CA LEU A 95 2.72 2.13 8.41
C LEU A 95 2.30 1.02 9.38
N ALA A 96 2.38 1.27 10.68
CA ALA A 96 1.83 0.37 11.70
C ALA A 96 0.29 0.44 11.81
N GLY A 97 -0.37 1.31 11.02
CA GLY A 97 -1.82 1.51 11.08
C GLY A 97 -2.28 2.22 12.36
N ILE A 98 -1.40 3.02 12.97
CA ILE A 98 -1.68 3.82 14.16
C ILE A 98 -1.91 5.27 13.71
N GLU A 99 -3.08 5.83 14.06
CA GLU A 99 -3.40 7.25 13.88
C GLU A 99 -2.87 8.12 15.03
#